data_AF-A0A8H2JHC1-F1
#
_entry.id   AF-A0A8H2JHC1-F1
#
_cell.length_a   1.000
_cell.length_b   1.000
_cell.length_c   1.000
_cell.angle_alpha   90.00
_cell.angle_beta   90.00
_cell.angle_gamma   90.00
#
_symmetry.space_group_name_H-M   'P 1'
#
loop_
_entity.id
_entity.type
_entity.pdbx_description
1 polymer ?
#
loop_
_entity_poly.entity_id
_entity_poly.type
_entity_poly.pdbx_seq_one_letter_code
_entity_poly.pdbx_strand_id
1 'polypeptide(L)'
;MITFDAARSAVQSDASVREFFGAGFTVDEFGWQNDDVYLMSVDAADGVAMFDAPAVLVDKATGEVIQKTGLLGVPPAPDLQPIGDVPED
;
A
#
# COMPACT_ATOMS: atom_id res chain seq x y z
N MET A 1 6.13 1.56 16.74
CA MET A 1 5.63 0.82 15.58
C MET A 1 4.13 1.12 15.44
N ILE A 2 3.68 1.54 14.27
CA ILE A 2 2.26 1.84 13.99
C ILE A 2 1.50 0.57 13.61
N THR A 3 0.17 0.61 13.71
CA THR A 3 -0.70 -0.49 13.29
C THR A 3 -0.96 -0.45 11.79
N PHE A 4 -1.46 -1.56 11.23
CA PHE A 4 -1.86 -1.62 9.82
C PHE A 4 -2.97 -0.60 9.50
N ASP A 5 -3.99 -0.47 10.36
CA ASP A 5 -5.06 0.53 10.16
C ASP A 5 -4.55 1.98 10.23
N ALA A 6 -3.58 2.26 11.10
CA ALA A 6 -2.94 3.57 11.15
C ALA A 6 -2.15 3.84 9.87
N ALA A 7 -1.48 2.81 9.35
CA ALA A 7 -0.73 2.88 8.10
C ALA A 7 -1.68 3.06 6.90
N ARG A 8 -2.83 2.36 6.85
CA ARG A 8 -3.90 2.59 5.84
C ARG A 8 -4.40 4.03 5.89
N SER A 9 -4.64 4.55 7.09
CA SER A 9 -5.08 5.94 7.29
C SER A 9 -4.03 6.95 6.80
N ALA A 10 -2.73 6.65 6.97
CA ALA A 10 -1.64 7.46 6.44
C ALA A 10 -1.66 7.49 4.91
N VAL A 11 -1.80 6.33 4.25
CA VAL A 11 -1.91 6.26 2.77
C VAL A 11 -3.14 7.01 2.26
N GLN A 12 -4.30 6.86 2.90
CA GLN A 12 -5.52 7.58 2.53
C GLN A 12 -5.42 9.10 2.67
N SER A 13 -4.59 9.57 3.61
CA SER A 13 -4.42 11.01 3.90
C SER A 13 -3.24 11.65 3.17
N ASP A 14 -2.33 10.85 2.61
CA ASP A 14 -1.15 11.34 1.91
C ASP A 14 -1.53 12.11 0.63
N ALA A 15 -1.07 13.37 0.56
CA ALA A 15 -1.39 14.27 -0.53
C ALA A 15 -0.80 13.79 -1.88
N SER A 16 0.37 13.16 -1.85
CA SER A 16 1.00 12.66 -3.08
C SER A 16 0.35 11.37 -3.58
N VAL A 17 -0.10 10.49 -2.69
CA VAL A 17 -0.88 9.31 -3.07
C VAL A 17 -2.17 9.76 -3.77
N ARG A 18 -2.85 10.77 -3.23
CA ARG A 18 -4.02 11.39 -3.88
C ARG A 18 -3.71 12.05 -5.22
N GLU A 19 -2.57 12.72 -5.34
CA GLU A 19 -2.14 13.32 -6.60
C GLU A 19 -1.85 12.26 -7.66
N PHE A 20 -1.26 11.13 -7.27
CA PHE A 20 -0.88 10.05 -8.18
C PHE A 20 -2.09 9.21 -8.64
N PHE A 21 -2.93 8.74 -7.71
CA PHE A 21 -4.10 7.90 -8.03
C PHE A 21 -5.36 8.70 -8.36
N GLY A 22 -5.32 10.02 -8.19
CA GLY A 22 -6.48 10.89 -8.33
C GLY A 22 -7.41 10.85 -7.13
N ALA A 23 -8.49 11.63 -7.21
CA ALA A 23 -9.54 11.60 -6.20
C ALA A 23 -10.34 10.30 -6.34
N GLY A 24 -10.52 9.58 -5.23
CA GLY A 24 -11.41 8.41 -5.15
C GLY A 24 -10.73 7.04 -5.16
N PHE A 25 -9.41 6.96 -5.01
CA PHE A 25 -8.76 5.66 -4.78
C PHE A 25 -9.19 5.03 -3.46
N THR A 26 -9.13 3.71 -3.39
CA THR A 26 -9.38 2.95 -2.16
C THR A 26 -8.11 2.22 -1.74
N VAL A 27 -7.84 2.20 -0.44
CA VAL A 27 -6.76 1.37 0.13
C VAL A 27 -7.38 0.10 0.66
N ASP A 28 -6.89 -1.04 0.21
CA ASP A 28 -7.44 -2.35 0.57
C ASP A 28 -7.31 -2.66 2.05
N GLU A 29 -8.16 -3.58 2.52
CA GLU A 29 -8.14 -4.09 3.90
C GLU A 29 -7.11 -5.20 4.12
N PHE A 30 -6.49 -5.66 3.03
CA PHE A 30 -5.44 -6.65 3.04
C PHE A 30 -4.13 -6.02 2.52
N GLY A 31 -3.03 -6.71 2.76
CA GLY A 31 -1.73 -6.30 2.27
C GLY A 31 -0.65 -7.28 2.70
N TRP A 32 0.59 -6.82 2.71
CA TRP A 32 1.73 -7.60 3.15
C TRP A 32 2.61 -6.81 4.13
N GLN A 33 3.38 -7.50 4.95
CA GLN A 33 4.30 -6.86 5.89
C GLN A 33 5.55 -7.69 6.14
N ASN A 34 6.62 -7.01 6.55
CA ASN A 34 7.74 -7.64 7.26
C ASN A 34 7.99 -6.85 8.56
N ASP A 35 9.15 -7.01 9.19
CA ASP A 35 9.47 -6.31 10.43
C ASP A 35 9.51 -4.77 10.28
N ASP A 36 9.81 -4.27 9.08
CA ASP A 36 10.09 -2.85 8.85
C ASP A 36 8.94 -2.10 8.17
N VAL A 37 8.21 -2.76 7.25
CA VAL A 37 7.25 -2.08 6.36
C VAL A 37 5.89 -2.76 6.28
N TYR A 38 4.87 -1.96 5.97
CA TYR A 38 3.60 -2.40 5.40
C TYR A 38 3.60 -2.14 3.89
N LEU A 39 3.15 -3.11 3.11
CA LEU A 39 2.84 -3.00 1.68
C LEU A 39 1.32 -3.10 1.51
N MET A 40 0.70 -2.06 0.99
CA MET A 40 -0.77 -1.97 0.84
C MET A 40 -1.17 -1.90 -0.61
N SER A 41 -2.16 -2.70 -0.98
CA SER A 41 -2.80 -2.60 -2.29
C SER A 41 -3.72 -1.37 -2.34
N VAL A 42 -3.72 -0.69 -3.49
CA VAL A 42 -4.51 0.50 -3.75
C VAL A 42 -5.24 0.34 -5.09
N ASP A 43 -6.54 0.55 -5.08
CA ASP A 43 -7.37 0.55 -6.29
C ASP A 43 -7.63 1.97 -6.77
N ALA A 44 -7.40 2.20 -8.06
CA ALA A 44 -7.71 3.47 -8.71
C ALA A 44 -9.22 3.67 -8.89
N ALA A 45 -9.66 4.93 -8.81
CA ALA A 45 -11.07 5.31 -8.83
C ALA A 45 -11.81 4.99 -10.16
N ASP A 46 -11.07 4.80 -11.25
CA ASP A 46 -11.61 4.62 -12.59
C ASP A 46 -11.95 3.16 -12.95
N GLY A 47 -11.73 2.22 -12.01
CA GLY A 47 -11.98 0.79 -12.22
C GLY A 47 -11.07 0.18 -13.29
N VAL A 48 -10.06 0.93 -13.76
CA VAL A 48 -9.01 0.40 -14.61
C VAL A 48 -8.00 -0.23 -13.67
N ALA A 49 -7.95 -1.56 -13.67
CA ALA A 49 -6.84 -2.28 -13.05
C ALA A 49 -5.54 -1.79 -13.72
N MET A 50 -4.81 -0.91 -13.04
CA MET A 50 -3.48 -0.48 -13.46
C MET A 50 -2.53 -1.66 -13.24
N PHE A 51 -2.59 -2.69 -14.10
CA PHE A 51 -1.71 -3.87 -14.13
C PHE A 51 -1.21 -4.31 -12.74
N ASP A 52 -1.95 -5.22 -12.09
CA ASP A 52 -1.69 -5.71 -10.73
C ASP A 52 -1.69 -4.55 -9.70
N ALA A 53 -2.74 -4.46 -8.88
CA ALA A 53 -3.07 -3.29 -8.07
C ALA A 53 -1.83 -2.57 -7.49
N PRO A 54 -1.68 -1.26 -7.75
CA PRO A 54 -0.49 -0.52 -7.35
C PRO A 54 -0.33 -0.57 -5.83
N ALA A 55 0.86 -0.97 -5.38
CA ALA A 55 1.14 -1.12 -3.96
C ALA A 55 1.90 0.10 -3.39
N VAL A 56 1.55 0.49 -2.16
CA VAL A 56 2.17 1.59 -1.42
C VAL A 56 2.90 1.04 -0.20
N LEU A 57 4.15 1.48 -0.02
CA LEU A 57 4.97 1.11 1.15
C LEU A 57 4.86 2.14 2.27
N VAL A 58 4.69 1.67 3.50
CA VAL A 58 4.65 2.50 4.72
C VAL A 58 5.65 1.97 5.74
N ASP A 59 6.49 2.86 6.26
CA ASP A 59 7.43 2.57 7.34
C ASP A 59 6.68 2.31 8.65
N LYS A 60 6.92 1.17 9.30
CA LYS A 60 6.22 0.83 10.54
C LYS A 60 6.70 1.63 11.74
N ALA A 61 7.94 2.10 11.75
CA ALA A 61 8.49 2.83 12.88
C ALA A 61 7.91 4.24 12.97
N THR A 62 7.75 4.89 11.82
CA THR A 62 7.43 6.31 11.66
C THR A 62 6.02 6.56 11.11
N GLY A 63 5.48 5.63 10.32
CA GLY A 63 4.23 5.82 9.59
C GLY A 63 4.36 6.61 8.30
N GLU A 64 5.59 6.87 7.84
CA GLU A 64 5.84 7.59 6.60
C GLU A 64 5.60 6.71 5.38
N VAL A 65 5.01 7.29 4.33
CA VAL A 65 4.84 6.64 3.02
C VAL A 65 6.18 6.68 2.26
N ILE A 66 6.80 5.52 2.07
CA ILE A 66 8.18 5.39 1.54
C ILE A 66 8.21 5.43 0.01
N GLN A 67 7.32 4.70 -0.66
CA GLN A 67 7.39 4.54 -2.13
C GLN A 67 6.00 4.42 -2.76
N LYS A 68 5.83 5.11 -3.89
CA LYS A 68 4.54 5.41 -4.55
C LYS A 68 4.35 4.66 -5.89
N THR A 69 5.11 3.61 -6.15
CA THR A 69 5.19 2.96 -7.47
C THR A 69 4.75 1.50 -7.43
N GLY A 70 3.76 1.16 -8.27
CA GLY A 70 3.38 -0.22 -8.57
C GLY A 70 4.52 -1.00 -9.23
N LEU A 71 4.84 -2.15 -8.64
CA LEU A 71 5.52 -3.37 -9.17
C LEU A 71 6.82 -3.28 -10.02
N LEU A 72 7.23 -2.13 -10.53
CA LEU A 72 8.46 -1.98 -11.31
C LEU A 72 9.56 -1.33 -10.45
N GLY A 73 10.21 -2.16 -9.64
CA GLY A 73 11.48 -1.78 -8.98
C GLY A 73 11.45 -1.75 -7.46
N VAL A 74 10.60 -2.56 -6.81
CA VAL A 74 10.74 -2.82 -5.37
C VAL A 74 12.15 -3.44 -5.14
N PRO A 75 13.06 -2.81 -4.37
CA PRO A 75 14.14 -3.60 -3.79
C PRO A 75 13.45 -4.73 -3.02
N PRO A 76 13.75 -6.01 -3.30
CA PRO A 76 12.97 -7.12 -2.78
C PRO A 76 12.84 -6.90 -1.28
N ALA A 77 11.64 -6.55 -0.80
CA ALA A 77 11.34 -6.62 0.62
C ALA A 77 11.24 -8.12 0.87
N PRO A 78 12.34 -8.78 1.32
CA PRO A 78 12.30 -10.21 1.50
C PRO A 78 11.30 -10.48 2.64
N ASP A 79 10.66 -11.65 2.61
CA ASP A 79 9.89 -12.15 3.74
C ASP A 79 8.58 -11.39 4.06
N LEU A 80 7.95 -10.80 3.05
CA LEU A 80 6.60 -10.25 3.17
C LEU A 80 5.58 -11.35 3.51
N GLN A 81 4.89 -11.18 4.63
CA GLN A 81 3.79 -12.04 5.10
C GLN A 81 2.44 -11.35 4.86
N PRO A 82 1.39 -12.10 4.49
CA PRO A 82 0.07 -11.54 4.25
C PRO A 82 -0.55 -10.97 5.55
N ILE A 83 -1.36 -9.93 5.39
CA ILE A 83 -2.22 -9.34 6.41
C ILE A 83 -3.67 -9.40 5.93
N GLY A 84 -4.56 -9.86 6.81
CA GLY A 84 -5.97 -10.04 6.48
C GLY A 84 -6.19 -11.23 5.55
N ASP A 85 -7.43 -11.38 5.08
CA ASP A 85 -7.78 -12.37 4.09
C ASP A 85 -7.37 -11.84 2.70
N VAL A 86 -6.08 -11.99 2.38
CA VAL A 86 -5.57 -11.69 1.03
C VAL A 86 -6.31 -12.58 0.05
N PRO A 87 -6.98 -12.03 -0.99
CA PRO A 87 -7.66 -12.83 -2.00
C PRO A 87 -6.71 -13.89 -2.57
N GLU A 88 -7.13 -15.15 -2.56
CA GLU A 88 -6.48 -16.18 -3.37
C GLU A 88 -6.89 -15.90 -4.82
N ASP A 89 -5.93 -15.46 -5.64
CA ASP A 89 -6.12 -15.14 -7.08
C ASP A 89 -7.08 -16.07 -7.84
#